data_AF-A0A519VGV1-F1
#
_entry.id   AF-A0A519VGV1-F1
#
_cell.length_a   1.000
_cell.length_b   1.000
_cell.length_c   1.000
_cell.angle_alpha   90.00
_cell.angle_beta   90.00
_cell.angle_gamma   90.00
#
_symmetry.space_group_name_H-M   'P 1'
#
loop_
_entity.id
_entity.type
_entity.pdbx_description
1 polymer ?
#
loop_
_entity_poly.entity_id
_entity_poly.type
_entity_poly.pdbx_seq_one_letter_code
_entity_poly.pdbx_strand_id
1 'polypeptide(L)'
;MKTIFKTLIVAFVAFGSLSLISCKKYLDEKPRSSLTIANKISDYQALLEQPNVINDNDVAAGEVSAGDVYMTDVDYLARAEEEQRMYTWQNSRVFNAAINDWYYSYQVIYRSNTVIDGMLEIPITQENAKAWKDVSGQGYYYRAKSFLAALGNWAPAYGPTAS
;
A
#
# COMPACT_ATOMS: atom_id res chain seq x y z
N MET A 1 19.45 66.21 6.31
CA MET A 1 19.36 65.37 5.09
C MET A 1 19.82 63.92 5.33
N LYS A 2 21.03 63.67 5.86
CA LYS A 2 21.55 62.31 6.14
C LYS A 2 20.72 61.49 7.16
N THR A 3 20.11 62.15 8.15
CA THR A 3 19.23 61.52 9.16
C THR A 3 17.90 61.06 8.56
N ILE A 4 17.26 61.91 7.75
CA ILE A 4 16.00 61.57 7.05
C ILE A 4 16.19 60.38 6.11
N PHE A 5 17.32 60.32 5.41
CA PHE A 5 17.65 59.20 4.51
C PHE A 5 17.84 57.88 5.27
N LYS A 6 18.46 57.90 6.46
CA LYS A 6 18.58 56.72 7.32
C LYS A 6 17.24 56.25 7.86
N THR A 7 16.36 57.17 8.28
CA THR A 7 15.02 56.82 8.77
C THR A 7 14.16 56.19 7.68
N LEU A 8 14.27 56.68 6.43
CA LEU A 8 13.58 56.12 5.28
C LEU A 8 14.08 54.71 4.92
N ILE A 9 15.39 54.46 5.01
CA ILE A 9 15.97 53.12 4.79
C ILE A 9 15.47 52.14 5.86
N VAL A 10 15.44 52.55 7.14
CA VAL A 10 14.95 51.70 8.23
C VAL A 10 13.46 51.39 8.06
N ALA A 11 12.65 52.38 7.68
CA ALA A 11 11.22 52.17 7.40
C ALA A 11 10.98 51.24 6.22
N PHE A 12 11.79 51.35 5.16
CA PHE A 12 11.71 50.48 3.98
C PHE A 12 12.10 49.03 4.30
N VAL A 13 13.16 48.83 5.09
CA VAL A 13 13.57 47.50 5.55
C VAL A 13 12.51 46.89 6.46
N ALA A 14 11.97 47.66 7.41
CA ALA A 14 10.89 47.21 8.29
C ALA A 14 9.65 46.78 7.50
N PHE A 15 9.22 47.58 6.51
CA PHE A 15 8.08 47.27 5.65
C PHE A 15 8.31 46.01 4.80
N GLY A 16 9.52 45.83 4.26
CA GLY A 16 9.90 44.61 3.53
C GLY A 16 9.92 43.35 4.40
N SER A 17 10.32 43.45 5.67
CA SER A 17 10.28 42.32 6.62
C SER A 17 8.87 41.90 7.04
N LEU A 18 7.88 42.82 7.05
CA LEU A 18 6.48 42.49 7.31
C LEU A 18 5.85 41.68 6.15
N SER A 19 6.37 41.81 4.93
CA SER A 19 5.90 41.05 3.76
C SER A 19 6.28 39.56 3.80
N LEU A 20 7.26 39.17 4.61
CA LEU A 20 7.72 37.78 4.74
C LEU A 20 6.86 36.92 5.69
N ILE A 21 5.93 37.54 6.43
CA ILE A 21 5.10 36.84 7.44
C ILE A 21 3.81 36.26 6.82
N SER A 22 3.41 36.72 5.63
CA SER A 22 2.11 36.40 5.03
C SER A 22 2.26 35.66 3.70
N CYS A 23 2.46 34.33 3.73
CA CYS A 23 1.98 33.40 2.68
C CYS A 23 2.25 31.90 2.97
N LYS A 24 2.20 31.42 4.23
CA LYS A 24 2.32 29.96 4.49
C LYS A 24 1.20 29.15 3.84
N LYS A 25 -0.03 29.66 3.88
CA LYS A 25 -1.23 28.96 3.40
C LYS A 25 -1.20 28.58 1.90
N TYR A 26 -0.56 29.39 1.06
CA TYR A 26 -0.42 29.09 -0.38
C TYR A 26 0.65 28.02 -0.66
N LEU A 27 1.66 27.91 0.21
CA LEU A 27 2.75 26.93 0.09
C LEU A 27 2.38 25.57 0.71
N ASP A 28 1.45 25.56 1.67
CA ASP A 28 0.89 24.36 2.31
C ASP A 28 -0.28 23.74 1.51
N GLU A 29 -0.68 24.33 0.38
CA GLU A 29 -1.72 23.81 -0.49
C GLU A 29 -1.24 22.48 -1.10
N LYS A 30 -1.86 21.37 -0.70
CA LYS A 30 -1.48 20.04 -1.21
C LYS A 30 -1.69 20.01 -2.74
N PRO A 31 -0.68 19.64 -3.54
CA PRO A 31 -0.76 19.68 -5.01
C PRO A 31 -1.85 18.78 -5.63
N ARG A 32 -2.37 17.81 -4.85
CA ARG A 32 -3.62 17.11 -5.13
C ARG A 32 -4.37 16.84 -3.83
N SER A 33 -5.67 17.13 -3.79
CA SER A 33 -6.56 16.75 -2.68
C SER A 33 -6.65 15.23 -2.46
N SER A 34 -6.33 14.43 -3.49
CA SER A 34 -6.26 12.97 -3.40
C SER A 34 -5.06 12.43 -2.61
N LEU A 35 -4.07 13.28 -2.28
CA LEU A 35 -2.93 12.94 -1.41
C LEU A 35 -3.21 13.36 0.04
N THR A 36 -4.37 12.98 0.56
CA THR A 36 -4.63 13.12 1.99
C THR A 36 -3.83 12.03 2.72
N ILE A 37 -2.70 12.44 3.32
CA ILE A 37 -1.94 11.60 4.24
C ILE A 37 -2.88 11.16 5.36
N ALA A 38 -3.07 9.85 5.49
CA ALA A 38 -3.86 9.26 6.57
C ALA A 38 -3.33 9.73 7.93
N ASN A 39 -4.21 10.20 8.80
CA ASN A 39 -3.83 10.71 10.12
C ASN A 39 -4.83 10.38 11.23
N LYS A 40 -5.89 9.66 10.92
CA LYS A 40 -6.88 9.15 11.87
C LYS A 40 -7.07 7.65 11.67
N ILE A 41 -7.52 6.97 12.71
CA ILE A 41 -7.82 5.52 12.68
C ILE A 41 -8.77 5.17 11.52
N SER A 42 -9.77 6.01 11.24
CA SER A 42 -10.70 5.81 10.11
C SER A 42 -10.03 5.84 8.74
N ASP A 43 -8.98 6.64 8.58
CA ASP A 43 -8.26 6.72 7.30
C ASP A 43 -7.49 5.43 7.06
N TYR A 44 -6.90 4.87 8.12
CA TYR A 44 -6.22 3.58 8.06
C TYR A 44 -7.19 2.41 7.86
N GLN A 45 -8.37 2.45 8.49
CA GLN A 45 -9.44 1.48 8.22
C GLN A 45 -9.84 1.51 6.73
N ALA A 46 -9.99 2.70 6.15
CA ALA A 46 -10.33 2.84 4.72
C ALA A 46 -9.26 2.29 3.76
N LEU A 47 -8.01 2.12 4.20
CA LEU A 47 -6.97 1.44 3.40
C LEU A 47 -7.18 -0.08 3.34
N LEU A 48 -7.74 -0.67 4.41
CA LEU A 48 -8.07 -2.09 4.52
C LEU A 48 -9.46 -2.44 3.98
N GLU A 49 -10.30 -1.44 3.73
CA GLU A 49 -11.65 -1.60 3.17
C GLU A 49 -11.69 -1.38 1.65
N GLN A 50 -10.56 -1.53 0.95
CA GLN A 50 -10.51 -1.47 -0.51
C GLN A 50 -10.69 -2.89 -1.09
N PRO A 51 -11.92 -3.30 -1.47
CA PRO A 51 -12.21 -4.69 -1.86
C PRO A 51 -11.37 -5.11 -3.07
N ASN A 52 -11.18 -4.20 -4.02
CA ASN A 52 -10.37 -4.43 -5.21
C ASN A 52 -8.90 -4.77 -4.92
N VAL A 53 -8.39 -4.49 -3.72
CA VAL A 53 -7.01 -4.88 -3.35
C VAL A 53 -7.02 -5.97 -2.28
N ILE A 54 -7.93 -5.90 -1.32
CA ILE A 54 -7.89 -6.76 -0.12
C ILE A 54 -8.65 -8.08 -0.34
N ASN A 55 -9.72 -8.07 -1.14
CA ASN A 55 -10.65 -9.20 -1.26
C ASN A 55 -10.75 -9.78 -2.67
N ASP A 56 -10.75 -8.94 -3.70
CA ASP A 56 -11.09 -9.36 -5.07
C ASP A 56 -9.91 -9.95 -5.83
N ASN A 57 -8.68 -9.70 -5.38
CA ASN A 57 -7.46 -10.18 -6.02
C ASN A 57 -6.64 -10.98 -5.02
N ASP A 58 -6.71 -12.30 -5.13
CA ASP A 58 -5.92 -13.25 -4.34
C ASP A 58 -5.02 -14.09 -5.26
N VAL A 59 -4.11 -14.85 -4.65
CA VAL A 59 -3.15 -15.72 -5.33
C VAL A 59 -3.88 -16.92 -5.93
N ALA A 60 -3.75 -17.15 -7.24
CA ALA A 60 -4.47 -18.21 -7.95
C ALA A 60 -3.56 -19.36 -8.42
N ALA A 61 -2.24 -19.16 -8.49
CA ALA A 61 -1.35 -20.12 -9.15
C ALA A 61 -1.32 -21.49 -8.48
N GLY A 62 -1.42 -21.54 -7.15
CA GLY A 62 -1.51 -22.81 -6.42
C GLY A 62 -2.70 -23.67 -6.86
N GLU A 63 -3.86 -23.05 -7.07
CA GLU A 63 -5.08 -23.75 -7.51
C GLU A 63 -4.99 -24.19 -8.97
N VAL A 64 -4.49 -23.31 -9.86
CA VAL A 64 -4.30 -23.65 -11.28
C VAL A 64 -3.33 -24.83 -11.45
N SER A 65 -2.35 -24.95 -10.55
CA SER A 65 -1.36 -26.02 -10.54
C SER A 65 -1.70 -27.18 -9.59
N ALA A 66 -2.90 -27.24 -8.99
CA ALA A 66 -3.30 -28.26 -8.03
C ALA A 66 -3.58 -29.64 -8.67
N GLY A 67 -3.97 -29.65 -9.96
CA GLY A 67 -4.31 -30.87 -10.70
C GLY A 67 -5.72 -31.41 -10.46
N ASP A 68 -6.56 -30.67 -9.72
CA ASP A 68 -7.94 -31.07 -9.40
C ASP A 68 -8.94 -30.81 -10.54
N VAL A 69 -8.59 -29.96 -11.50
CA VAL A 69 -9.45 -29.56 -12.63
C VAL A 69 -8.82 -29.96 -13.96
N TYR A 70 -9.63 -30.49 -14.88
CA TYR A 70 -9.24 -30.79 -16.25
C TYR A 70 -9.94 -29.83 -17.22
N MET A 71 -9.17 -29.23 -18.13
CA MET A 71 -9.70 -28.36 -19.19
C MET A 71 -9.88 -29.13 -20.50
N THR A 72 -10.91 -28.78 -21.27
CA THR A 72 -11.01 -29.22 -22.67
C THR A 72 -9.95 -28.51 -23.51
N ASP A 73 -9.59 -29.07 -24.67
CA ASP A 73 -8.65 -28.40 -25.59
C ASP A 73 -9.13 -27.00 -25.98
N VAL A 74 -10.44 -26.81 -26.17
CA VAL A 74 -11.03 -25.52 -26.50
C VAL A 74 -10.84 -24.51 -25.36
N ASP A 75 -11.11 -24.92 -24.12
CA ASP A 75 -10.95 -24.04 -22.95
C ASP A 75 -9.50 -23.72 -22.67
N TYR A 76 -8.61 -24.72 -22.78
CA TYR A 76 -7.17 -24.58 -22.58
C TYR A 76 -6.57 -23.60 -23.60
N LEU A 77 -6.89 -23.76 -24.89
CA LEU A 77 -6.39 -22.87 -25.95
C LEU A 77 -6.98 -21.45 -25.86
N ALA A 78 -8.08 -21.26 -25.13
CA ALA A 78 -8.67 -19.95 -24.86
C ALA A 78 -8.07 -19.23 -23.63
N ARG A 79 -7.21 -19.88 -22.85
CA ARG A 79 -6.49 -19.26 -21.72
C ARG A 79 -5.32 -18.40 -22.19
N ALA A 80 -4.88 -17.47 -21.35
CA ALA A 80 -3.65 -16.71 -21.60
C ALA A 80 -2.42 -17.64 -21.60
N GLU A 81 -1.32 -17.24 -22.24
CA GLU A 81 -0.12 -18.10 -22.37
C GLU A 81 0.44 -18.47 -20.99
N GLU A 82 0.47 -17.53 -20.06
CA GLU A 82 0.90 -17.74 -18.68
C GLU A 82 0.06 -18.79 -17.95
N GLU A 83 -1.26 -18.77 -18.12
CA GLU A 83 -2.19 -19.73 -17.51
C GLU A 83 -2.03 -21.13 -18.11
N GLN A 84 -1.85 -21.22 -19.44
CA GLN A 84 -1.54 -22.49 -20.11
C GLN A 84 -0.23 -23.10 -19.59
N ARG A 85 0.80 -22.26 -19.44
CA ARG A 85 2.10 -22.66 -18.90
C ARG A 85 2.02 -23.09 -17.44
N MET A 86 1.23 -22.39 -16.64
CA MET A 86 1.00 -22.69 -15.23
C MET A 86 0.23 -24.00 -15.03
N TYR A 87 -0.84 -24.20 -15.82
CA TYR A 87 -1.63 -25.43 -15.82
C TYR A 87 -0.83 -26.67 -16.26
N THR A 88 0.19 -26.49 -17.10
CA THR A 88 1.05 -27.58 -17.59
C THR A 88 2.42 -27.65 -16.92
N TRP A 89 2.63 -26.92 -15.81
CA TRP A 89 3.87 -26.89 -15.03
C TRP A 89 5.14 -26.64 -15.86
N GLN A 90 5.09 -25.67 -16.77
CA GLN A 90 6.26 -25.31 -17.58
C GLN A 90 7.35 -24.67 -16.71
N ASN A 91 8.62 -24.95 -17.03
CA ASN A 91 9.76 -24.51 -16.23
C ASN A 91 10.04 -22.98 -16.26
N SER A 92 9.38 -22.22 -17.14
CA SER A 92 9.62 -20.78 -17.27
C SER A 92 8.43 -20.02 -17.83
N ARG A 93 8.39 -18.71 -17.52
CA ARG A 93 7.36 -17.76 -17.97
C ARG A 93 5.93 -18.12 -17.53
N VAL A 94 5.80 -18.75 -16.37
CA VAL A 94 4.51 -19.10 -15.75
C VAL A 94 3.79 -17.90 -15.13
N PHE A 95 4.52 -16.83 -14.80
CA PHE A 95 3.95 -15.58 -14.32
C PHE A 95 4.16 -14.46 -15.33
N ASN A 96 3.11 -13.65 -15.52
CA ASN A 96 3.21 -12.39 -16.23
C ASN A 96 4.20 -11.44 -15.53
N ALA A 97 4.96 -10.64 -16.27
CA ALA A 97 6.02 -9.80 -15.72
C ALA A 97 5.49 -8.55 -14.97
N ALA A 98 4.29 -8.07 -15.30
CA ALA A 98 3.75 -6.82 -14.78
C ALA A 98 2.72 -7.04 -13.66
N ILE A 99 1.70 -7.86 -13.93
CA ILE A 99 0.58 -8.10 -13.02
C ILE A 99 0.43 -9.61 -12.83
N ASN A 100 0.71 -10.08 -11.63
CA ASN A 100 0.68 -11.49 -11.25
C ASN A 100 0.42 -11.64 -9.75
N ASP A 101 0.40 -12.88 -9.27
CA ASP A 101 0.21 -13.20 -7.84
C ASP A 101 1.20 -12.48 -6.91
N TRP A 102 2.43 -12.20 -7.36
CA TRP A 102 3.43 -11.47 -6.56
C TRP A 102 2.99 -10.02 -6.40
N TYR A 103 2.58 -9.39 -7.50
CA TYR A 103 2.03 -8.03 -7.49
C TYR A 103 0.82 -7.91 -6.56
N TYR A 104 -0.14 -8.84 -6.65
CA TYR A 104 -1.32 -8.83 -5.78
C TYR A 104 -0.97 -9.03 -4.30
N SER A 105 -0.11 -9.99 -3.98
CA SER A 105 0.35 -10.24 -2.61
C SER A 105 1.04 -9.01 -2.00
N TYR A 106 1.96 -8.40 -2.74
CA TYR A 106 2.76 -7.27 -2.23
C TYR A 106 1.98 -5.96 -2.16
N GLN A 107 0.90 -5.80 -2.93
CA GLN A 107 -0.01 -4.67 -2.74
C GLN A 107 -0.70 -4.70 -1.37
N VAL A 108 -1.21 -5.88 -0.96
CA VAL A 108 -1.84 -6.04 0.36
C VAL A 108 -0.83 -5.87 1.48
N ILE A 109 0.38 -6.44 1.32
CA ILE A 109 1.48 -6.28 2.29
C ILE A 109 1.85 -4.80 2.46
N TYR A 110 2.00 -4.06 1.37
CA TYR A 110 2.34 -2.63 1.41
C TYR A 110 1.29 -1.80 2.16
N ARG A 111 0.00 -2.01 1.86
CA ARG A 111 -1.10 -1.34 2.56
C ARG A 111 -1.14 -1.70 4.04
N SER A 112 -0.95 -2.98 4.35
CA SER A 112 -0.94 -3.48 5.72
C SER A 112 0.21 -2.88 6.53
N ASN A 113 1.41 -2.79 5.96
CA ASN A 113 2.56 -2.11 6.57
C ASN A 113 2.27 -0.62 6.78
N THR A 114 1.67 0.05 5.79
CA THR A 114 1.27 1.47 5.91
C THR A 114 0.30 1.70 7.09
N VAL A 115 -0.64 0.77 7.28
CA VAL A 115 -1.57 0.81 8.43
C VAL A 115 -0.83 0.53 9.73
N ILE A 116 -0.01 -0.52 9.80
CA ILE A 116 0.73 -0.85 11.03
C ILE A 116 1.61 0.33 11.46
N ASP A 117 2.43 0.86 10.55
CA ASP A 117 3.35 1.96 10.84
C ASP A 117 2.58 3.23 11.22
N GLY A 118 1.52 3.56 10.48
CA GLY A 118 0.71 4.74 10.74
C GLY A 118 -0.09 4.68 12.05
N MET A 119 -0.57 3.49 12.43
CA MET A 119 -1.28 3.28 13.69
C MET A 119 -0.36 3.45 14.91
N LEU A 120 0.94 3.14 14.79
CA LEU A 120 1.92 3.37 15.86
C LEU A 120 2.10 4.86 16.21
N GLU A 121 1.84 5.75 15.26
CA GLU A 121 1.92 7.21 15.45
C GLU A 121 0.67 7.81 16.11
N ILE A 122 -0.43 7.04 16.23
CA ILE A 122 -1.67 7.49 16.88
C ILE A 122 -1.62 7.17 18.39
N PRO A 123 -1.67 8.17 19.29
CA PRO A 123 -1.74 7.93 20.72
C PRO A 123 -3.01 7.16 21.11
N ILE A 124 -2.85 6.17 21.98
CA ILE A 124 -3.95 5.37 22.50
C ILE A 124 -4.61 6.11 23.68
N THR A 125 -5.93 6.32 23.60
CA THR A 125 -6.78 6.90 24.64
C THR A 125 -7.85 5.89 25.08
N GLN A 126 -8.57 6.17 26.16
CA GLN A 126 -9.66 5.27 26.60
C GLN A 126 -10.77 5.17 25.55
N GLU A 127 -11.04 6.26 24.83
CA GLU A 127 -12.09 6.34 23.81
C GLU A 127 -11.71 5.59 22.53
N ASN A 128 -10.43 5.60 22.14
CA ASN A 128 -9.99 5.03 20.86
C ASN A 128 -9.39 3.61 20.98
N ALA A 129 -9.08 3.12 22.18
CA ALA A 129 -8.33 1.88 22.39
C ALA A 129 -8.92 0.66 21.68
N LYS A 130 -10.26 0.56 21.60
CA LYS A 130 -10.92 -0.55 20.89
C LYS A 130 -10.66 -0.46 19.38
N ALA A 131 -10.89 0.71 18.78
CA ALA A 131 -10.68 0.92 17.35
C ALA A 131 -9.21 0.77 16.99
N TRP A 132 -8.31 1.27 17.84
CA TRP A 132 -6.87 1.15 17.63
C TRP A 132 -6.42 -0.31 17.54
N LYS A 133 -6.87 -1.15 18.48
CA LYS A 133 -6.57 -2.59 18.49
C LYS A 133 -7.16 -3.31 17.28
N ASP A 134 -8.38 -2.96 16.91
CA ASP A 134 -9.09 -3.59 15.80
C ASP A 134 -8.39 -3.33 14.46
N VAL A 135 -8.15 -2.06 14.11
CA VAL A 135 -7.50 -1.69 12.84
C VAL A 135 -6.06 -2.21 12.77
N SER A 136 -5.31 -2.10 13.88
CA SER A 136 -3.94 -2.65 13.94
C SER A 136 -3.94 -4.16 13.75
N GLY A 137 -4.88 -4.87 14.40
CA GLY A 137 -5.05 -6.32 14.28
C GLY A 137 -5.38 -6.76 12.85
N GLN A 138 -6.29 -6.05 12.18
CA GLN A 138 -6.60 -6.29 10.77
C GLN A 138 -5.35 -6.11 9.89
N GLY A 139 -4.56 -5.04 10.10
CA GLY A 139 -3.30 -4.82 9.38
C GLY A 139 -2.33 -6.00 9.54
N TYR A 140 -2.12 -6.49 10.76
CA TYR A 140 -1.27 -7.67 10.99
C TYR A 140 -1.83 -8.94 10.34
N TYR A 141 -3.14 -9.16 10.41
CA TYR A 141 -3.80 -10.30 9.81
C TYR A 141 -3.62 -10.33 8.29
N TYR A 142 -3.95 -9.23 7.59
CA TYR A 142 -3.83 -9.17 6.13
C TYR A 142 -2.38 -9.33 5.68
N ARG A 143 -1.42 -8.73 6.39
CA ARG A 143 0.00 -8.94 6.12
C ARG A 143 0.40 -10.41 6.24
N ALA A 144 0.00 -11.07 7.32
CA ALA A 144 0.33 -12.47 7.56
C ALA A 144 -0.32 -13.39 6.51
N LYS A 145 -1.60 -13.17 6.19
CA LYS A 145 -2.34 -13.89 5.14
C LYS A 145 -1.62 -13.79 3.80
N SER A 146 -1.25 -12.59 3.37
CA SER A 146 -0.59 -12.37 2.08
C SER A 146 0.82 -12.96 2.02
N PHE A 147 1.58 -12.92 3.12
CA PHE A 147 2.86 -13.64 3.17
C PHE A 147 2.67 -15.15 3.08
N LEU A 148 1.67 -15.72 3.76
CA LEU A 148 1.37 -17.15 3.67
C LEU A 148 1.02 -17.57 2.23
N ALA A 149 0.20 -16.79 1.53
CA ALA A 149 -0.14 -17.03 0.14
C ALA A 149 1.11 -16.97 -0.77
N ALA A 150 1.98 -15.97 -0.57
CA ALA A 150 3.21 -15.84 -1.34
C ALA A 150 4.19 -17.00 -1.09
N LEU A 151 4.31 -17.46 0.16
CA LEU A 151 5.15 -18.63 0.47
C LEU A 151 4.67 -19.88 -0.27
N GLY A 152 3.36 -20.07 -0.44
CA GLY A 152 2.80 -21.20 -1.18
C GLY A 152 3.29 -21.28 -2.64
N ASN A 153 3.60 -20.14 -3.26
CA ASN A 153 4.01 -20.09 -4.66
C ASN A 153 5.53 -20.06 -4.86
N TRP A 154 6.28 -19.39 -3.97
CA TRP A 154 7.71 -19.09 -4.19
C TRP A 154 8.65 -19.72 -3.17
N ALA A 155 8.13 -20.47 -2.19
CA ALA A 155 8.96 -21.20 -1.24
C ALA A 155 8.72 -22.71 -1.34
N PRO A 156 9.72 -23.54 -1.00
CA PRO A 156 9.48 -24.96 -0.74
C PRO A 156 8.44 -25.15 0.36
N ALA A 157 7.67 -26.23 0.28
CA ALA A 157 6.76 -26.61 1.35
C ALA A 157 7.53 -26.76 2.67
N TYR A 158 6.97 -26.22 3.76
CA TYR A 158 7.58 -26.32 5.07
C TYR A 158 7.68 -27.78 5.53
N GLY A 159 8.86 -28.21 5.97
CA GLY A 159 9.11 -29.56 6.46
C GLY A 159 10.48 -29.71 7.11
N PRO A 160 10.79 -30.84 7.76
CA PRO A 160 12.03 -31.05 8.51
C PRO A 160 13.31 -30.91 7.67
N THR A 161 13.18 -31.03 6.36
CA THR A 161 14.27 -30.97 5.38
C THR A 161 14.24 -29.71 4.52
N ALA A 162 13.32 -28.77 4.80
CA ALA A 162 13.30 -27.48 4.12
C ALA A 162 14.56 -26.71 4.55
N SER A 163 15.46 -26.47 3.59
CA SER A 163 16.72 -25.73 3.78
C SER A 163 16.50 -24.23 3.59
#